data_AF-A0A1W0WEY7-F1
#
_entry.id   AF-A0A1W0WEY7-F1
#
_cell.length_a   1.000
_cell.length_b   1.000
_cell.length_c   1.000
_cell.angle_alpha   90.00
_cell.angle_beta   90.00
_cell.angle_gamma   90.00
#
_symmetry.space_group_name_H-M   'P 1'
#
loop_
_entity.id
_entity.type
_entity.pdbx_description
1 polymer ?
#
loop_
_entity_poly.entity_id
_entity_poly.type
_entity_poly.pdbx_seq_one_letter_code
_entity_poly.pdbx_strand_id
1 'polypeptide(L)'
;MPWQGKAFFETPLPGAPPPPMPKLFKELFLTMCRTTPLVSGIIFNSGLEVERDNVALMEAFPILKDIPLRFVGPLMPPADKLSTAKLAQQDKVQTWLDRHPVTSVVHVVRFPTRHPCNLRNLVKLW
;
A
#
# COMPACT_ATOMS: atom_id res chain seq x y z
N MET A 1 -9.39 20.98 -17.51
CA MET A 1 -10.29 21.06 -16.34
C MET A 1 -9.45 20.95 -15.08
N PRO A 2 -9.51 21.91 -14.14
CA PRO A 2 -8.75 21.85 -12.90
C PRO A 2 -9.42 20.90 -11.91
N TRP A 3 -8.65 19.93 -11.40
CA TRP A 3 -9.09 18.92 -10.43
C TRP A 3 -9.23 19.53 -9.03
N GLN A 4 -10.37 19.31 -8.37
CA GLN A 4 -10.69 19.82 -7.03
C GLN A 4 -10.36 18.81 -5.93
N GLY A 5 -9.21 19.02 -5.31
CA GLY A 5 -8.79 18.90 -3.90
C GLY A 5 -9.25 17.78 -2.97
N LYS A 6 -10.31 17.01 -3.21
CA LYS A 6 -10.93 16.21 -2.14
C LYS A 6 -10.13 14.94 -1.85
N ALA A 7 -9.83 14.74 -0.57
CA ALA A 7 -9.26 13.49 -0.06
C ALA A 7 -10.12 12.30 -0.51
N PHE A 8 -9.48 11.17 -0.82
CA PHE A 8 -10.14 9.98 -1.36
C PHE A 8 -11.24 9.47 -0.41
N PHE A 9 -11.07 9.69 0.90
CA PHE A 9 -12.11 9.62 1.93
C PHE A 9 -11.83 10.70 2.97
N GLU A 10 -12.80 11.57 3.24
CA GLU A 10 -12.84 12.34 4.48
C GLU A 10 -13.45 11.42 5.55
N THR A 11 -12.78 11.28 6.69
CA THR A 11 -13.38 10.56 7.83
C THR A 11 -14.68 11.26 8.18
N PRO A 12 -15.84 10.59 8.10
CA PRO A 12 -17.10 11.23 8.46
C PRO A 12 -17.04 11.66 9.93
N LEU A 13 -17.69 12.78 10.24
CA LEU A 13 -17.86 13.20 11.64
C LEU A 13 -18.50 12.05 12.43
N PRO A 14 -18.12 11.84 13.70
CA PRO A 14 -18.74 10.82 14.54
C PRO A 14 -20.27 10.95 14.51
N GLY A 15 -20.96 9.88 14.08
CA GLY A 15 -22.42 9.85 13.98
C GLY A 15 -23.02 10.31 12.64
N ALA A 16 -22.23 10.88 11.72
CA ALA A 16 -22.68 11.19 10.37
C ALA A 16 -22.62 9.93 9.47
N PRO A 17 -23.59 9.74 8.56
CA PRO A 17 -23.54 8.63 7.61
C PRO A 17 -22.33 8.80 6.68
N PRO A 18 -21.65 7.70 6.28
CA PRO A 18 -20.55 7.77 5.36
C PRO A 18 -21.01 8.34 4.00
N PRO A 19 -20.20 9.17 3.33
CA PRO A 19 -20.54 9.69 2.03
C PRO A 19 -20.77 8.53 1.04
N PRO A 20 -21.71 8.68 0.09
CA PRO A 20 -22.01 7.63 -0.87
C PRO A 20 -20.79 7.33 -1.73
N MET A 21 -20.47 6.04 -1.86
CA MET A 21 -19.38 5.58 -2.72
C MET A 21 -19.64 6.00 -4.17
N PRO A 22 -18.65 6.61 -4.87
CA PRO A 22 -18.83 6.96 -6.27
C PRO A 22 -19.21 5.73 -7.11
N LYS A 23 -20.15 5.91 -8.04
CA LYS A 23 -20.74 4.81 -8.84
C LYS A 23 -19.69 3.93 -9.50
N LEU A 24 -18.66 4.54 -10.09
CA LEU A 24 -17.56 3.84 -10.74
C LEU A 24 -16.86 2.85 -9.79
N PHE A 25 -16.58 3.25 -8.55
CA PHE A 25 -15.96 2.35 -7.58
C PHE A 25 -16.91 1.23 -7.17
N LYS A 26 -18.18 1.55 -6.95
CA LYS A 26 -19.19 0.56 -6.61
C LYS A 26 -19.29 -0.51 -7.71
N GLU A 27 -19.32 -0.11 -8.98
CA GLU A 27 -19.36 -1.01 -10.12
C GLU A 27 -18.10 -1.88 -10.22
N LEU A 28 -16.92 -1.27 -10.05
CA LEU A 28 -15.64 -1.98 -10.06
C LEU A 28 -15.57 -3.03 -8.94
N PHE A 29 -15.85 -2.64 -7.69
CA PHE A 29 -15.80 -3.55 -6.53
C PHE A 29 -16.84 -4.66 -6.62
N LEU A 30 -18.07 -4.35 -7.05
CA LEU A 30 -19.10 -5.37 -7.25
C LEU A 30 -18.70 -6.38 -8.34
N THR A 31 -18.06 -5.91 -9.41
CA THR A 31 -17.55 -6.79 -10.48
C THR A 31 -16.44 -7.69 -9.96
N MET A 32 -15.50 -7.15 -9.18
CA MET A 32 -14.46 -7.95 -8.53
C MET A 32 -15.08 -9.00 -7.60
N CYS A 33 -15.99 -8.61 -6.69
CA CYS A 33 -16.65 -9.56 -5.79
C CYS A 33 -17.39 -10.69 -6.51
N ARG A 34 -18.01 -10.42 -7.67
CA ARG A 34 -18.71 -11.44 -8.47
C ARG A 34 -17.75 -12.39 -9.20
N THR A 35 -16.56 -11.93 -9.54
CA THR A 35 -15.58 -12.70 -10.31
C THR A 35 -14.56 -13.42 -9.41
N THR A 36 -14.34 -12.95 -8.19
CA THR A 36 -13.45 -13.57 -7.21
C THR A 36 -13.70 -15.06 -7.00
N PRO A 37 -14.94 -15.57 -6.87
CA PRO A 37 -15.17 -17.02 -6.70
C PRO A 37 -14.75 -17.88 -7.89
N LEU A 38 -14.52 -17.27 -9.06
CA LEU A 38 -14.16 -17.98 -10.30
C LEU A 38 -12.64 -18.12 -10.47
N VAL A 39 -11.83 -17.56 -9.57
CA VAL A 39 -10.36 -17.61 -9.67
C VAL A 39 -9.83 -18.94 -9.13
N SER A 40 -8.74 -19.44 -9.70
CA SER A 40 -8.08 -20.67 -9.23
C SER A 40 -7.29 -20.49 -7.92
N GLY A 41 -7.12 -19.26 -7.46
CA GLY A 41 -6.38 -18.90 -6.26
C GLY A 41 -6.10 -17.41 -6.20
N ILE A 42 -5.77 -16.91 -5.02
CA ILE A 42 -5.42 -15.51 -4.77
C ILE A 42 -3.99 -15.43 -4.26
N ILE A 43 -3.22 -14.51 -4.85
CA ILE A 43 -1.83 -14.27 -4.48
C ILE A 43 -1.75 -12.96 -3.71
N PHE A 44 -1.31 -13.03 -2.46
CA PHE A 44 -1.03 -11.88 -1.61
C PHE A 44 0.46 -11.54 -1.65
N ASN A 45 0.75 -10.28 -1.91
CA ASN A 45 2.07 -9.71 -1.71
C ASN A 45 2.27 -9.36 -0.22
N SER A 46 2.21 -10.38 0.63
CA SER A 46 2.48 -10.30 2.07
C SER A 46 3.07 -11.62 2.56
N GLY A 47 3.65 -11.61 3.76
CA GLY A 47 4.12 -12.81 4.45
C GLY A 47 2.98 -13.41 5.30
N LEU A 48 2.90 -14.74 5.37
CA LEU A 48 1.83 -15.42 6.12
C LEU A 48 1.86 -15.08 7.62
N GLU A 49 3.05 -14.93 8.18
CA GLU A 49 3.28 -14.56 9.58
C GLU A 49 2.79 -13.15 9.92
N VAL A 50 2.76 -12.25 8.94
CA VAL A 50 2.27 -10.87 9.10
C VAL A 50 0.74 -10.84 9.06
N GLU A 51 0.12 -11.72 8.26
CA GLU A 51 -1.32 -11.72 8.00
C GLU A 51 -2.10 -12.76 8.80
N ARG A 52 -1.44 -13.52 9.69
CA ARG A 52 -2.03 -14.70 10.34
C ARG A 52 -3.42 -14.46 10.92
N ASP A 53 -3.62 -13.33 11.59
CA ASP A 53 -4.91 -12.97 12.20
C ASP A 53 -6.00 -12.68 11.15
N ASN A 54 -5.61 -12.18 9.99
CA ASN A 54 -6.50 -11.88 8.87
C ASN A 54 -6.84 -13.14 8.08
N VAL A 55 -5.93 -14.12 7.98
CA VAL A 55 -6.16 -15.36 7.20
C VAL A 55 -7.40 -16.09 7.68
N ALA A 56 -7.57 -16.26 8.99
CA ALA A 56 -8.76 -16.91 9.54
C ALA A 56 -10.06 -16.17 9.18
N LEU A 57 -10.03 -14.84 9.16
CA LEU A 57 -11.18 -14.02 8.74
C LEU A 57 -11.45 -14.16 7.24
N MET A 58 -10.41 -14.28 6.43
CA MET A 58 -10.52 -14.46 4.97
C MET A 58 -11.09 -15.82 4.63
N GLU A 59 -10.62 -16.89 5.25
CA GLU A 59 -11.12 -18.26 5.01
C GLU A 59 -12.58 -18.43 5.45
N ALA A 60 -12.99 -17.70 6.50
CA ALA A 60 -14.39 -17.66 6.94
C ALA A 60 -15.29 -16.83 6.00
N PHE A 61 -14.72 -16.01 5.12
CA PHE A 61 -15.50 -15.11 4.28
C PHE A 61 -16.13 -15.86 3.10
N PRO A 62 -17.46 -15.82 2.91
CA PRO A 62 -18.14 -16.65 1.91
C PRO A 62 -17.64 -16.50 0.47
N ILE A 63 -17.13 -15.33 0.11
CA ILE A 63 -16.61 -15.05 -1.24
C ILE A 63 -15.24 -15.71 -1.48
N LEU A 64 -14.47 -15.92 -0.41
CA LEU A 64 -13.11 -16.47 -0.47
C LEU A 64 -13.05 -17.94 -0.06
N LYS A 65 -14.18 -18.48 0.42
CA LYS A 65 -14.30 -19.86 0.83
C LYS A 65 -13.85 -20.79 -0.30
N ASP A 66 -13.05 -21.79 0.07
CA ASP A 66 -12.52 -22.81 -0.83
C ASP A 66 -11.56 -22.29 -1.93
N ILE A 67 -11.18 -21.00 -1.89
CA ILE A 67 -10.17 -20.42 -2.80
C ILE A 67 -8.78 -20.56 -2.16
N PRO A 68 -7.80 -21.19 -2.84
CA PRO A 68 -6.44 -21.27 -2.33
C PRO A 68 -5.80 -19.88 -2.18
N LEU A 69 -5.39 -19.54 -0.95
CA LEU A 69 -4.67 -18.30 -0.64
C LEU A 69 -3.16 -18.55 -0.61
N ARG A 70 -2.39 -17.76 -1.35
CA ARG A 70 -0.92 -17.89 -1.45
C ARG A 70 -0.26 -16.58 -1.04
N PHE A 71 0.63 -16.64 -0.06
CA PHE A 71 1.38 -15.50 0.45
C PHE A 71 2.81 -15.58 -0.10
N VAL A 72 3.17 -14.68 -1.00
CA VAL A 72 4.45 -14.71 -1.74
C VAL A 72 5.29 -13.45 -1.52
N GLY A 73 4.91 -12.62 -0.56
CA GLY A 73 5.54 -11.33 -0.30
C GLY A 73 6.64 -11.38 0.77
N PRO A 74 7.37 -10.26 0.95
CA PRO A 74 7.28 -9.05 0.13
C PRO A 74 8.00 -9.22 -1.22
N LEU A 75 7.27 -8.95 -2.31
CA LEU A 75 7.83 -8.86 -3.65
C LEU A 75 8.67 -7.59 -3.73
N MET A 76 9.98 -7.77 -3.64
CA MET A 76 10.93 -6.69 -3.81
C MET A 76 11.04 -6.35 -5.30
N PRO A 77 11.14 -5.05 -5.65
CA PRO A 77 11.44 -4.68 -7.01
C PRO A 77 12.77 -5.33 -7.43
N PRO A 78 12.89 -5.80 -8.69
CA PRO A 78 14.16 -6.30 -9.19
C PRO A 78 15.23 -5.22 -9.02
N ALA A 79 16.48 -5.64 -8.82
CA ALA A 79 17.60 -4.72 -8.81
C ALA A 79 17.72 -4.08 -10.20
N ASP A 80 17.16 -2.88 -10.35
CA ASP A 80 17.26 -2.12 -11.58
C ASP A 80 18.73 -1.84 -11.89
N LYS A 81 19.10 -1.90 -13.17
CA LYS A 81 20.37 -1.31 -13.61
C LYS A 81 20.29 0.19 -13.34
N LEU A 82 20.91 0.61 -12.24
CA LEU A 82 20.94 2.01 -11.86
C LEU A 82 21.68 2.79 -12.94
N SER A 83 21.10 3.92 -13.35
CA SER A 83 21.84 4.87 -14.18
C SER A 83 23.03 5.42 -13.40
N THR A 84 24.07 5.89 -14.10
CA THR A 84 25.27 6.49 -13.48
C THR A 84 24.91 7.61 -12.50
N ALA A 85 23.86 8.39 -12.81
CA ALA A 85 23.36 9.43 -11.92
C ALA A 85 22.73 8.88 -10.63
N LYS A 86 21.98 7.77 -10.72
CA LYS A 86 21.39 7.11 -9.54
C LYS A 86 22.45 6.44 -8.68
N LEU A 87 23.48 5.84 -9.28
CA LEU A 87 24.63 5.28 -8.56
C LEU A 87 25.37 6.36 -7.77
N ALA A 88 25.73 7.48 -8.42
CA ALA A 88 26.41 8.58 -7.74
C ALA A 88 25.55 9.19 -6.61
N GLN A 89 24.23 9.18 -6.74
CA GLN A 89 23.32 9.61 -5.68
C GLN A 89 23.26 8.60 -4.54
N GLN A 90 23.21 7.30 -4.83
CA GLN A 90 23.25 6.24 -3.83
C GLN A 90 24.54 6.32 -3.00
N ASP A 91 25.70 6.46 -3.65
CA ASP A 91 26.99 6.55 -2.96
C ASP A 91 27.05 7.75 -2.01
N LYS A 92 26.51 8.91 -2.45
CA LYS A 92 26.41 10.11 -1.61
C LYS A 92 25.51 9.90 -0.39
N VAL A 93 24.35 9.27 -0.58
CA VAL A 93 23.41 9.00 0.51
C VAL A 93 24.02 7.99 1.48
N GLN A 94 24.64 6.91 0.98
CA GLN A 94 25.28 5.90 1.81
C GLN A 94 26.42 6.52 2.65
N THR A 95 27.32 7.27 2.01
CA THR A 95 28.43 7.95 2.72
C THR A 95 27.93 8.92 3.80
N TRP A 96 26.76 9.53 3.59
CA TRP A 96 26.14 10.41 4.58
C TRP A 96 25.51 9.62 5.73
N LEU A 97 24.84 8.49 5.44
CA LEU A 97 24.26 7.59 6.44
C LEU A 97 25.35 6.98 7.35
N ASP A 98 26.49 6.59 6.78
CA ASP A 98 27.60 5.96 7.51
C ASP A 98 28.22 6.88 8.59
N ARG A 99 27.96 8.19 8.52
CA ARG A 99 28.43 9.19 9.51
C ARG A 99 27.49 9.34 10.71
N HIS A 100 26.30 8.76 10.64
CA HIS A 100 25.29 8.88 11.68
C HIS A 100 25.22 7.60 12.52
N PRO A 101 24.92 7.69 13.83
CA PRO A 101 24.69 6.51 14.65
C PRO A 101 23.54 5.65 14.11
N VAL A 102 23.61 4.35 14.38
CA VAL A 102 22.56 3.38 14.01
C VAL A 102 21.22 3.83 14.60
N THR A 103 20.13 3.75 13.83
CA THR A 103 18.76 4.18 14.17
C THR A 103 18.54 5.68 14.39
N SER A 104 19.50 6.55 14.06
CA SER A 104 19.36 7.99 14.26
C SER A 104 18.76 8.74 13.07
N VAL A 105 18.65 8.11 11.90
CA VAL A 105 18.18 8.76 10.67
C VAL A 105 16.74 8.39 10.39
N VAL A 106 15.91 9.42 10.16
CA VAL A 106 14.52 9.25 9.73
C VAL A 106 14.43 9.38 8.22
N HIS A 107 14.08 8.29 7.54
CA HIS A 107 13.77 8.34 6.11
C HIS A 107 12.38 8.93 5.90
N VAL A 108 12.31 10.10 5.25
CA VAL A 108 11.05 10.77 4.91
C VAL A 108 10.77 10.57 3.42
N VAL A 109 9.78 9.73 3.10
CA VAL A 109 9.28 9.61 1.73
C VAL A 109 8.16 10.61 1.50
N ARG A 110 8.31 11.44 0.47
CA ARG A 110 7.21 12.24 -0.04
C ARG A 110 6.26 11.33 -0.80
N PHE A 111 5.06 11.13 -0.25
CA PHE A 111 3.99 10.47 -0.99
C PHE A 111 3.66 11.28 -2.26
N PRO A 112 3.53 10.63 -3.43
CA PRO A 112 2.96 11.27 -4.60
C PRO A 112 1.47 11.50 -4.33
N THR A 113 1.14 12.60 -3.67
CA THR A 113 -0.24 13.02 -3.50
C THR A 113 -0.71 13.71 -4.78
N ARG A 114 -1.81 13.24 -5.36
CA ARG A 114 -2.53 13.98 -6.42
C ARG A 114 -3.15 15.30 -5.92
N HIS A 115 -2.93 15.73 -4.67
CA HIS A 115 -3.24 17.05 -4.15
C HIS A 115 -2.31 17.51 -3.00
N PRO A 116 -2.18 18.83 -2.76
CA PRO A 116 -1.38 19.37 -1.66
C PRO A 116 -2.24 19.46 -0.39
N CYS A 117 -1.99 18.63 0.62
CA CYS A 117 -2.13 19.02 2.04
C CYS A 117 -1.75 17.92 3.04
N ASN A 118 -1.05 18.37 4.08
CA ASN A 118 -0.67 17.77 5.37
C ASN A 118 0.12 16.45 5.37
N LEU A 119 1.43 16.64 5.54
CA LEU A 119 2.47 15.68 5.88
C LEU A 119 2.03 14.71 7.00
N ARG A 120 1.57 13.52 6.62
CA ARG A 120 1.74 12.34 7.47
C ARG A 120 3.01 11.64 7.00
N ASN A 121 4.12 11.96 7.64
CA ASN A 121 5.41 11.32 7.37
C ASN A 121 5.35 9.88 7.89
N LEU A 122 5.55 8.89 7.01
CA LEU A 122 5.95 7.56 7.46
C LEU A 122 7.44 7.65 7.78
N VAL A 123 7.77 7.53 9.06
CA VAL A 123 9.13 7.58 9.59
C VAL A 123 9.65 6.15 9.64
N LYS A 124 10.65 5.84 8.82
CA LYS A 124 11.45 4.62 8.99
C LYS A 124 12.79 5.02 9.59
N LEU A 125 13.10 4.50 10.78
CA LEU A 125 14.39 4.71 11.43
C LEU A 125 15.42 3.78 10.78
N TRP A 126 16.54 4.36 10.38
CA TRP A 126 17.74 3.71 9.86
C TRP A 126 18.89 3.94 10.83
#